data_AF-A0A7W6C7Y5-F1
#
_entry.id   AF-A0A7W6C7Y5-F1
#
_cell.length_a   1.000
_cell.length_b   1.000
_cell.length_c   1.000
_cell.angle_alpha   90.00
_cell.angle_beta   90.00
_cell.angle_gamma   90.00
#
_symmetry.space_group_name_H-M   'P 1'
#
loop_
_entity.id
_entity.type
_entity.pdbx_description
1 polymer ?
#
loop_
_entity_poly.entity_id
_entity_poly.type
_entity_poly.pdbx_seq_one_letter_code
_entity_poly.pdbx_strand_id
1 'polypeptide(L)'
;MPPIPLRGLRIGLPITYFYDDLDADVGLAAETTIRQLANKGVTFVEANIPHLEELNSGASLPIALYEFPHALRQYLDDFVKTISFSDVIKGIRSPDVANIVNAQIDGHQVSRAEYELARHSFRPRLQATYRNYFRLNRLDAILFPTAPLVARPIGHDSSVIHNGSMMDTFKIYVRNVDPSSNAGLPGLSIPVCLTPDRLPVGMEIDGLAGSDQRLLAIGGALEEAIGFRYRPGLPN
;
A
#
# COMPACT_ATOMS: atom_id res chain seq x y z
N MET A 1 -5.48 16.40 -19.45
CA MET A 1 -6.80 15.95 -18.91
C MET A 1 -7.52 17.16 -18.35
N PRO A 2 -8.85 17.26 -18.48
CA PRO A 2 -9.59 18.37 -17.87
C PRO A 2 -9.46 18.30 -16.34
N PRO A 3 -9.33 19.43 -15.65
CA PRO A 3 -9.24 19.46 -14.19
C PRO A 3 -10.54 18.93 -13.55
N ILE A 4 -10.40 18.09 -12.51
CA ILE A 4 -11.54 17.58 -11.75
C ILE A 4 -11.91 18.62 -10.68
N PRO A 5 -13.17 19.08 -10.63
CA PRO A 5 -13.62 19.96 -9.56
C PRO A 5 -13.69 19.18 -8.24
N LEU A 6 -13.21 19.80 -7.15
CA LEU A 6 -13.28 19.21 -5.81
C LEU A 6 -14.72 19.09 -5.31
N ARG A 7 -15.56 20.07 -5.64
CA ARG A 7 -16.99 20.04 -5.31
C ARG A 7 -17.66 18.90 -6.07
N GLY A 8 -18.27 17.99 -5.31
CA GLY A 8 -18.95 16.81 -5.85
C GLY A 8 -18.07 15.57 -5.95
N LEU A 9 -16.77 15.69 -5.69
CA LEU A 9 -15.87 14.54 -5.55
C LEU A 9 -16.21 13.80 -4.25
N ARG A 10 -16.44 12.48 -4.34
CA ARG A 10 -16.80 11.63 -3.20
C ARG A 10 -15.66 10.67 -2.88
N ILE A 11 -15.04 10.86 -1.73
CA ILE A 11 -13.88 10.07 -1.30
C ILE A 11 -14.27 9.18 -0.11
N GLY A 12 -13.98 7.89 -0.21
CA GLY A 12 -14.18 6.94 0.88
C GLY A 12 -13.12 7.09 1.95
N LEU A 13 -13.54 7.03 3.22
CA LEU A 13 -12.69 6.98 4.40
C LEU A 13 -12.96 5.68 5.17
N PRO A 14 -12.28 4.58 4.81
CA PRO A 14 -12.33 3.34 5.57
C PRO A 14 -11.47 3.49 6.83
N ILE A 15 -12.11 3.91 7.92
CA ILE A 15 -11.44 4.25 9.18
C ILE A 15 -10.79 3.00 9.78
N THR A 16 -11.55 1.92 9.90
CA THR A 16 -11.02 0.65 10.41
C THR A 16 -9.94 0.13 9.46
N TYR A 17 -8.88 -0.44 10.03
CA TYR A 17 -7.67 -0.91 9.35
C TYR A 17 -6.69 0.20 8.95
N PHE A 18 -7.12 1.17 8.15
CA PHE A 18 -6.17 2.15 7.57
C PHE A 18 -5.80 3.30 8.50
N TYR A 19 -6.69 3.68 9.41
CA TYR A 19 -6.48 4.76 10.38
C TYR A 19 -6.23 4.25 11.81
N ASP A 20 -6.28 2.94 12.02
CA ASP A 20 -5.96 2.32 13.30
C ASP A 20 -4.45 2.30 13.53
N ASP A 21 -4.02 2.48 14.78
CA ASP A 21 -2.62 2.36 15.21
C ASP A 21 -1.62 3.15 14.33
N LEU A 22 -1.92 4.41 14.04
CA LEU A 22 -0.99 5.34 13.38
C LEU A 22 -0.02 5.94 14.41
N ASP A 23 1.17 6.34 13.96
CA ASP A 23 1.98 7.32 14.69
C ASP A 23 1.18 8.61 14.85
N ALA A 24 1.33 9.29 16.00
CA ALA A 24 0.55 10.48 16.33
C ALA A 24 0.64 11.59 15.25
N ASP A 25 1.84 11.84 14.72
CA ASP A 25 2.05 12.84 13.66
C ASP A 25 1.38 12.44 12.34
N VAL A 26 1.34 11.14 12.02
CA VAL A 26 0.67 10.62 10.83
C VAL A 26 -0.85 10.76 10.96
N GLY A 27 -1.39 10.41 12.13
CA GLY A 27 -2.81 10.61 12.43
C GLY A 27 -3.24 12.08 12.35
N LEU A 28 -2.47 12.98 12.95
CA LEU A 28 -2.72 14.42 12.91
C LEU A 28 -2.63 14.98 11.47
N ALA A 29 -1.64 14.55 10.70
CA ALA A 29 -1.50 14.93 9.29
C ALA A 29 -2.70 14.48 8.45
N ALA A 30 -3.17 13.25 8.65
CA ALA A 30 -4.33 12.70 7.96
C ALA A 30 -5.60 13.49 8.29
N GLU A 31 -5.88 13.72 9.58
CA GLU A 31 -7.05 14.48 10.03
C GLU A 31 -7.03 15.92 9.48
N THR A 32 -5.88 16.58 9.54
CA THR A 32 -5.71 17.95 9.03
C THR A 32 -5.95 18.02 7.53
N THR A 33 -5.42 17.05 6.78
CA THR A 33 -5.60 16.96 5.32
C THR A 33 -7.05 16.74 4.94
N ILE A 34 -7.73 15.80 5.61
CA ILE A 34 -9.16 15.51 5.39
C ILE A 34 -9.99 16.77 5.65
N ARG A 35 -9.75 17.46 6.78
CA ARG A 35 -10.46 18.70 7.12
C ARG A 35 -10.22 19.80 6.08
N GLN A 36 -8.99 19.96 5.62
CA GLN A 36 -8.65 20.94 4.57
C GLN A 36 -9.39 20.65 3.26
N LEU A 37 -9.40 19.39 2.81
CA LEU A 37 -10.07 18.98 1.57
C LEU A 37 -11.60 19.11 1.68
N ALA A 38 -12.17 18.78 2.84
CA ALA A 38 -13.59 18.94 3.12
C ALA A 38 -14.02 20.41 3.00
N ASN A 39 -13.24 21.32 3.58
CA ASN A 39 -13.46 22.77 3.48
C ASN A 39 -13.37 23.29 2.03
N LYS A 40 -12.68 22.57 1.14
CA LYS A 40 -12.58 22.88 -0.29
C LYS A 40 -13.67 22.20 -1.15
N GLY A 41 -14.60 21.48 -0.52
CA GLY A 41 -15.80 20.94 -1.16
C GLY A 41 -15.76 19.44 -1.48
N VAL A 42 -14.69 18.73 -1.12
CA VAL A 42 -14.66 17.26 -1.18
C VAL A 42 -15.68 16.70 -0.20
N THR A 43 -16.45 15.71 -0.64
CA THR A 43 -17.37 14.96 0.23
C THR A 43 -16.69 13.68 0.69
N PHE A 44 -16.46 13.54 1.99
CA PHE A 44 -15.96 12.30 2.57
C PHE A 44 -17.11 11.38 2.98
N VAL A 45 -16.94 10.09 2.72
CA VAL A 45 -17.91 9.04 3.07
C VAL A 45 -17.22 8.05 3.99
N GLU A 46 -17.52 8.17 5.27
CA GLU A 46 -17.04 7.23 6.29
C GLU A 46 -17.83 5.92 6.19
N ALA A 47 -17.15 4.89 5.70
CA ALA A 47 -17.66 3.53 5.62
C ALA A 47 -16.47 2.58 5.55
N ASN A 48 -16.58 1.43 6.21
CA ASN A 48 -15.50 0.45 6.28
C ASN A 48 -15.62 -0.61 5.16
N ILE A 49 -14.48 -1.18 4.80
CA ILE A 49 -14.38 -2.29 3.84
C ILE A 49 -14.53 -3.60 4.63
N PRO A 50 -15.60 -4.38 4.44
CA PRO A 50 -15.86 -5.55 5.29
C PRO A 50 -14.86 -6.68 5.00
N HIS A 51 -14.41 -7.36 6.06
CA HIS A 51 -13.45 -8.49 5.98
C HIS A 51 -12.12 -8.16 5.31
N LEU A 52 -11.71 -6.89 5.25
CA LEU A 52 -10.52 -6.46 4.52
C LEU A 52 -9.26 -7.22 4.92
N GLU A 53 -8.94 -7.24 6.21
CA GLU A 53 -7.72 -7.89 6.73
C GLU A 53 -7.71 -9.41 6.49
N GLU A 54 -8.83 -10.08 6.74
CA GLU A 54 -8.99 -11.52 6.51
C GLU A 54 -8.77 -11.87 5.03
N LEU A 55 -9.46 -11.14 4.14
CA LEU A 55 -9.39 -11.38 2.70
C LEU A 55 -8.01 -11.04 2.13
N ASN A 56 -7.40 -9.95 2.61
CA ASN A 56 -6.06 -9.56 2.19
C ASN A 56 -5.01 -10.56 2.67
N SER A 57 -5.04 -10.97 3.94
CA SER A 57 -4.09 -11.94 4.49
C SER A 57 -4.15 -13.28 3.78
N GLY A 58 -5.35 -13.71 3.39
CA GLY A 58 -5.54 -14.93 2.60
C GLY A 58 -5.11 -14.82 1.12
N ALA A 59 -4.90 -13.61 0.61
CA ALA A 59 -4.49 -13.36 -0.77
C ALA A 59 -3.00 -12.97 -0.89
N SER A 60 -2.53 -12.00 -0.11
CA SER A 60 -1.24 -11.31 -0.20
C SER A 60 -0.02 -12.25 -0.28
N LEU A 61 0.56 -12.59 0.88
CA LEU A 61 1.75 -13.42 0.96
C LEU A 61 1.60 -14.79 0.29
N PRO A 62 0.45 -15.51 0.40
CA PRO A 62 0.30 -16.78 -0.32
C PRO A 62 0.51 -16.67 -1.83
N ILE A 63 0.04 -15.58 -2.46
CA ILE A 63 0.26 -15.36 -3.89
C ILE A 63 1.71 -14.94 -4.14
N ALA A 64 2.19 -13.89 -3.45
CA ALA A 64 3.51 -13.31 -3.72
C ALA A 64 4.64 -14.32 -3.49
N LEU A 65 4.59 -15.06 -2.38
CA LEU A 65 5.62 -16.03 -2.00
C LEU A 65 5.60 -17.29 -2.87
N TYR A 66 4.41 -17.69 -3.37
CA TYR A 66 4.32 -18.78 -4.33
C TYR A 66 4.82 -18.37 -5.72
N GLU A 67 4.42 -17.20 -6.23
CA GLU A 67 4.74 -16.80 -7.61
C GLU A 67 6.20 -16.36 -7.80
N PHE A 68 6.78 -15.65 -6.83
CA PHE A 68 8.15 -15.13 -6.90
C PHE A 68 9.22 -16.16 -7.35
N PRO A 69 9.38 -17.32 -6.68
CA PRO A 69 10.44 -18.27 -7.06
C PRO A 69 10.19 -18.90 -8.44
N HIS A 70 8.94 -19.08 -8.85
CA HIS A 70 8.60 -19.61 -10.17
C HIS A 70 8.90 -18.60 -11.28
N ALA A 71 8.44 -17.35 -11.10
CA ALA A 71 8.66 -16.27 -12.05
C ALA A 71 10.15 -15.94 -12.22
N LEU A 72 10.90 -15.89 -11.12
CA LEU A 72 12.34 -15.61 -11.18
C LEU A 72 13.11 -16.75 -11.86
N ARG A 73 12.80 -18.02 -11.56
CA ARG A 73 13.41 -19.16 -12.27
C ARG A 73 13.16 -19.09 -13.76
N GLN A 74 11.89 -18.88 -14.16
CA GLN A 74 11.53 -18.76 -15.56
C GLN A 74 12.30 -17.62 -16.25
N TYR A 75 12.38 -16.45 -15.62
CA TYR A 75 13.14 -15.32 -16.18
C TYR A 75 14.63 -15.65 -16.37
N LEU A 76 15.25 -16.34 -15.40
CA LEU A 76 16.65 -16.74 -15.50
C LEU A 76 16.88 -17.74 -16.64
N ASP A 77 15.99 -18.72 -16.80
CA ASP A 77 16.05 -19.74 -17.85
C ASP A 77 15.83 -19.14 -19.24
N ASP A 78 14.87 -18.22 -19.37
CA ASP A 78 14.49 -17.61 -20.64
C ASP A 78 15.53 -16.59 -21.13
N PHE A 79 16.04 -15.73 -20.23
CA PHE A 79 16.79 -14.52 -20.61
C PHE A 79 18.24 -14.46 -20.14
N VAL A 80 18.60 -15.05 -19.00
CA VAL A 80 19.94 -14.88 -18.41
C VAL A 80 20.87 -16.05 -18.75
N LYS A 81 20.40 -17.29 -18.53
CA LYS A 81 21.06 -18.58 -18.84
C LYS A 81 22.42 -18.85 -18.17
N THR A 82 23.11 -17.83 -17.68
CA THR A 82 24.43 -17.91 -17.04
C THR A 82 24.38 -17.90 -15.51
N ILE A 83 23.24 -17.54 -14.93
CA ILE A 83 23.02 -17.43 -13.49
C ILE A 83 21.83 -18.32 -13.14
N SER A 84 22.01 -19.27 -12.21
CA SER A 84 20.90 -20.09 -11.71
C SER A 84 20.17 -19.38 -10.56
N PHE A 85 18.94 -19.83 -10.26
CA PHE A 85 18.20 -19.35 -9.09
C PHE A 85 19.00 -19.57 -7.78
N SER A 86 19.74 -20.67 -7.67
CA SER A 86 20.63 -20.94 -6.53
C SER A 86 21.75 -19.91 -6.42
N ASP A 87 22.30 -19.44 -7.55
CA ASP A 87 23.36 -18.43 -7.56
C ASP A 87 22.83 -17.07 -7.13
N VAL A 88 21.61 -16.71 -7.54
CA VAL A 88 20.92 -15.50 -7.05
C VAL A 88 20.82 -15.53 -5.52
N ILE A 89 20.36 -16.65 -4.96
CA ILE A 89 20.19 -16.82 -3.52
C ILE A 89 21.53 -16.69 -2.78
N LYS A 90 22.57 -17.37 -3.26
CA LYS A 90 23.94 -17.25 -2.70
C LYS A 90 24.48 -15.83 -2.77
N GLY A 91 24.01 -15.04 -3.73
CA GLY A 91 24.37 -13.64 -3.92
C GLY A 91 23.65 -12.66 -2.99
N ILE A 92 22.59 -13.07 -2.29
CA ILE A 92 21.82 -12.18 -1.40
C ILE A 92 22.71 -11.76 -0.23
N ARG A 93 22.93 -10.45 -0.09
CA ARG A 93 23.75 -9.87 0.99
C ARG A 93 22.95 -9.46 2.21
N SER A 94 21.68 -9.13 2.02
CA SER A 94 20.79 -8.69 3.09
C SER A 94 20.26 -9.90 3.87
N PRO A 95 20.53 -10.02 5.18
CA PRO A 95 20.11 -11.19 5.95
C PRO A 95 18.59 -11.40 5.99
N ASP A 96 17.81 -10.31 6.06
CA ASP A 96 16.35 -10.31 5.99
C ASP A 96 15.82 -10.84 4.66
N VAL A 97 16.33 -10.33 3.53
CA VAL A 97 15.97 -10.80 2.19
C VAL A 97 16.38 -12.26 2.01
N ALA A 98 17.57 -12.64 2.49
CA ALA A 98 18.04 -14.01 2.43
C ALA A 98 17.10 -14.94 3.21
N ASN A 99 16.65 -14.54 4.40
CA ASN A 99 15.71 -15.33 5.19
C ASN A 99 14.37 -15.51 4.49
N ILE A 100 13.80 -14.44 3.92
CA ILE A 100 12.54 -14.52 3.18
C ILE A 100 12.68 -15.44 1.97
N VAL A 101 13.70 -15.23 1.15
CA VAL A 101 13.91 -16.01 -0.08
C VAL A 101 14.25 -17.46 0.25
N ASN A 102 15.10 -17.71 1.25
CA ASN A 102 15.44 -19.07 1.68
C ASN A 102 14.23 -19.83 2.22
N ALA A 103 13.32 -19.15 2.92
CA ALA A 103 12.06 -19.76 3.36
C ALA A 103 11.15 -20.18 2.20
N GLN A 104 11.35 -19.63 0.99
CA GLN A 104 10.61 -20.00 -0.22
C GLN A 104 11.30 -21.08 -1.07
N ILE A 105 12.54 -21.47 -0.75
CA ILE A 105 13.25 -22.51 -1.48
C ILE A 105 12.55 -23.85 -1.28
N ASP A 106 12.39 -24.57 -2.39
CA ASP A 106 11.70 -25.87 -2.46
C ASP A 106 10.20 -25.87 -2.10
N GLY A 107 9.55 -24.71 -2.06
CA GLY A 107 8.08 -24.61 -1.95
C GLY A 107 7.50 -25.04 -0.59
N HIS A 108 8.32 -25.05 0.46
CA HIS A 108 7.91 -25.56 1.77
C HIS A 108 7.02 -24.61 2.58
N GLN A 109 6.85 -23.34 2.19
CA GLN A 109 6.01 -22.40 2.93
C GLN A 109 4.58 -22.23 2.40
N VAL A 110 4.37 -22.30 1.09
CA VAL A 110 3.03 -22.17 0.51
C VAL A 110 2.79 -23.34 -0.43
N SER A 111 1.88 -24.22 -0.04
CA SER A 111 1.45 -25.34 -0.87
C SER A 111 0.68 -24.86 -2.09
N ARG A 112 0.66 -25.68 -3.15
CA ARG A 112 -0.16 -25.41 -4.33
C ARG A 112 -1.65 -25.23 -3.99
N ALA A 113 -2.14 -25.98 -3.00
CA ALA A 113 -3.53 -25.86 -2.54
C ALA A 113 -3.82 -24.51 -1.88
N GLU A 114 -2.90 -24.00 -1.05
CA GLU A 114 -3.02 -22.66 -0.45
C GLU A 114 -2.97 -21.56 -1.51
N TYR A 115 -2.08 -21.69 -2.49
CA TYR A 115 -2.01 -20.77 -3.62
C TYR A 115 -3.28 -20.77 -4.47
N GLU A 116 -3.84 -21.94 -4.80
CA GLU A 116 -5.10 -22.07 -5.53
C GLU A 116 -6.26 -21.47 -4.74
N LEU A 117 -6.31 -21.69 -3.42
CA LEU A 117 -7.30 -21.07 -2.54
C LEU A 117 -7.17 -19.54 -2.53
N ALA A 118 -5.95 -19.02 -2.41
CA ALA A 118 -5.66 -17.58 -2.45
C ALA A 118 -6.14 -16.94 -3.77
N ARG A 119 -5.81 -17.58 -4.90
CA ARG A 119 -6.14 -17.09 -6.25
C ARG A 119 -7.60 -17.21 -6.63
N HIS A 120 -8.25 -18.30 -6.25
CA HIS A 120 -9.61 -18.61 -6.71
C HIS A 120 -10.70 -18.25 -5.70
N SER A 121 -10.35 -18.00 -4.43
CA SER A 121 -11.31 -17.61 -3.39
C SER A 121 -11.00 -16.26 -2.77
N PHE A 122 -9.85 -16.09 -2.11
CA PHE A 122 -9.57 -14.88 -1.33
C PHE A 122 -9.43 -13.62 -2.19
N ARG A 123 -8.59 -13.66 -3.23
CA ARG A 123 -8.36 -12.49 -4.11
C ARG A 123 -9.63 -12.06 -4.85
N PRO A 124 -10.44 -12.94 -5.47
CA PRO A 124 -11.70 -12.53 -6.10
C PRO A 124 -12.70 -11.95 -5.11
N ARG A 125 -12.77 -12.46 -3.88
CA ARG A 125 -13.60 -11.90 -2.80
C ARG A 125 -13.10 -10.51 -2.39
N LEU A 126 -11.79 -10.33 -2.20
CA LEU A 126 -11.18 -9.02 -1.91
C LEU A 126 -11.53 -7.99 -3.00
N GLN A 127 -11.36 -8.37 -4.27
CA GLN A 127 -11.72 -7.54 -5.41
C GLN A 127 -13.22 -7.19 -5.44
N ALA A 128 -14.09 -8.16 -5.16
CA ALA A 128 -15.53 -7.94 -5.09
C ALA A 128 -15.90 -6.99 -3.95
N THR A 129 -15.26 -7.12 -2.80
CA THR A 129 -15.44 -6.26 -1.64
C THR A 129 -15.08 -4.81 -1.97
N TYR A 130 -13.93 -4.53 -2.60
CA TYR A 130 -13.58 -3.20 -3.07
C TYR A 130 -14.59 -2.65 -4.10
N ARG A 131 -14.95 -3.43 -5.12
CA ARG A 131 -15.96 -2.99 -6.10
C ARG A 131 -17.29 -2.63 -5.45
N ASN A 132 -17.74 -3.43 -4.47
CA ASN A 132 -18.96 -3.15 -3.73
C ASN A 132 -18.83 -1.91 -2.87
N TYR A 133 -17.68 -1.71 -2.21
CA TYR A 133 -17.41 -0.52 -1.41
C TYR A 133 -17.53 0.76 -2.25
N PHE A 134 -16.86 0.81 -3.41
CA PHE A 134 -16.97 1.94 -4.36
C PHE A 134 -18.42 2.15 -4.83
N ARG A 135 -19.10 1.08 -5.25
CA ARG A 135 -20.46 1.15 -5.82
C ARG A 135 -21.51 1.58 -4.79
N LEU A 136 -21.55 0.95 -3.62
CA LEU A 136 -22.57 1.18 -2.61
C LEU A 136 -22.47 2.60 -2.04
N ASN A 137 -21.24 3.11 -1.89
CA ASN A 137 -20.98 4.44 -1.34
C ASN A 137 -20.87 5.55 -2.41
N ARG A 138 -20.93 5.17 -3.71
CA ARG A 138 -20.79 6.06 -4.87
C ARG A 138 -19.50 6.87 -4.80
N LEU A 139 -18.37 6.17 -4.70
CA LEU A 139 -17.05 6.77 -4.51
C LEU A 139 -16.35 7.00 -5.83
N ASP A 140 -15.57 8.07 -5.88
CA ASP A 140 -14.62 8.36 -6.95
C ASP A 140 -13.22 7.83 -6.62
N ALA A 141 -12.86 7.80 -5.33
CA ALA A 141 -11.59 7.31 -4.81
C ALA A 141 -11.72 6.94 -3.33
N ILE A 142 -10.67 6.34 -2.77
CA ILE A 142 -10.45 6.13 -1.33
C ILE A 142 -9.24 6.98 -0.92
N LEU A 143 -9.20 7.49 0.31
CA LEU A 143 -8.06 8.23 0.85
C LEU A 143 -7.67 7.69 2.23
N PHE A 144 -6.38 7.43 2.45
CA PHE A 144 -5.82 6.97 3.72
C PHE A 144 -4.32 7.30 3.84
N PRO A 145 -3.71 7.26 5.04
CA PRO A 145 -2.26 7.44 5.18
C PRO A 145 -1.51 6.32 4.45
N THR A 146 -0.51 6.65 3.63
CA THR A 146 0.23 5.65 2.85
C THR A 146 0.96 4.65 3.76
N ALA A 147 1.54 5.13 4.85
CA ALA A 147 2.21 4.32 5.86
C ALA A 147 1.73 4.71 7.25
N PRO A 148 1.65 3.77 8.22
CA PRO A 148 1.24 4.07 9.59
C PRO A 148 2.23 4.96 10.37
N LEU A 149 3.48 5.01 9.93
CA LEU A 149 4.58 5.74 10.55
C LEU A 149 5.46 6.41 9.50
N VAL A 150 6.24 7.40 9.93
CA VAL A 150 7.24 8.05 9.08
C VAL A 150 8.53 7.23 8.96
N ALA A 151 9.42 7.65 8.06
CA ALA A 151 10.73 7.01 7.89
C ALA A 151 11.51 6.91 9.22
N ARG A 152 12.20 5.80 9.43
CA ARG A 152 13.12 5.59 10.55
C ARG A 152 14.57 5.70 10.10
N PRO A 153 15.53 5.95 11.03
CA PRO A 153 16.95 5.92 10.70
C PRO A 153 17.38 4.58 10.10
N ILE A 154 18.41 4.64 9.24
CA ILE A 154 19.04 3.45 8.66
C ILE A 154 19.59 2.56 9.78
N GLY A 155 19.48 1.24 9.60
CA GLY A 155 19.93 0.24 10.58
C GLY A 155 18.81 -0.34 11.45
N HIS A 156 17.55 0.06 11.19
CA HIS A 156 16.34 -0.48 11.81
C HIS A 156 15.53 -1.32 10.81
N ASP A 157 16.24 -2.14 10.03
CA ASP A 157 15.71 -2.74 8.80
C ASP A 157 14.75 -3.90 9.08
N SER A 158 14.98 -4.67 10.17
CA SER A 158 14.15 -5.84 10.51
C SER A 158 13.02 -5.51 11.50
N SER A 159 13.26 -4.58 12.42
CA SER A 159 12.30 -4.26 13.48
C SER A 159 12.30 -2.78 13.84
N VAL A 160 11.11 -2.26 14.14
CA VAL A 160 10.87 -0.86 14.45
C VAL A 160 10.01 -0.73 15.71
N ILE A 161 10.31 0.25 16.55
CA ILE A 161 9.43 0.64 17.65
C ILE A 161 8.29 1.50 17.08
N HIS A 162 7.06 1.01 17.23
CA HIS A 162 5.82 1.66 16.80
C HIS A 162 4.87 1.72 17.98
N ASN A 163 4.46 2.92 18.39
CA ASN A 163 3.59 3.14 19.57
C ASN A 163 4.01 2.35 20.83
N GLY A 164 5.33 2.26 21.08
CA GLY A 164 5.91 1.56 22.24
C GLY A 164 6.06 0.05 22.10
N SER A 165 5.64 -0.53 20.97
CA SER A 165 5.78 -1.97 20.68
C SER A 165 6.83 -2.21 19.61
N MET A 166 7.60 -3.29 19.75
CA MET A 166 8.51 -3.74 18.69
C MET A 166 7.71 -4.46 17.61
N MET A 167 7.76 -3.94 16.38
CA MET A 167 7.05 -4.46 15.22
C MET A 167 8.04 -4.90 14.14
N ASP A 168 7.61 -5.81 13.27
CA ASP A 168 8.33 -6.15 12.05
C ASP A 168 8.27 -4.96 11.07
N THR A 169 9.43 -4.46 10.66
CA THR A 169 9.54 -3.25 9.83
C THR A 169 8.78 -3.41 8.51
N PHE A 170 8.94 -4.54 7.83
CA PHE A 170 8.26 -4.77 6.56
C PHE A 170 6.74 -4.74 6.73
N LYS A 171 6.20 -5.53 7.68
CA LYS A 171 4.76 -5.66 7.90
C LYS A 171 4.08 -4.33 8.21
N ILE A 172 4.70 -3.50 9.07
CA ILE A 172 4.06 -2.23 9.44
C ILE A 172 4.10 -1.21 8.30
N TYR A 173 5.20 -1.12 7.54
CA TYR A 173 5.30 -0.16 6.44
C TYR A 173 4.40 -0.49 5.25
N VAL A 174 4.18 -1.77 4.96
CA VAL A 174 3.31 -2.17 3.83
C VAL A 174 1.82 -2.23 4.20
N ARG A 175 1.48 -2.22 5.50
CA ARG A 175 0.13 -2.51 6.01
C ARG A 175 -0.99 -1.81 5.24
N ASN A 176 -0.86 -0.50 5.01
CA ASN A 176 -1.92 0.28 4.39
C ASN A 176 -1.97 0.13 2.86
N VAL A 177 -0.84 -0.16 2.19
CA VAL A 177 -0.76 -0.26 0.73
C VAL A 177 -0.99 -1.69 0.20
N ASP A 178 -0.86 -2.69 1.08
CA ASP A 178 -0.94 -4.10 0.72
C ASP A 178 -2.33 -4.50 0.18
N PRO A 179 -3.48 -4.13 0.80
CA PRO A 179 -4.77 -4.61 0.34
C PRO A 179 -5.17 -4.14 -1.07
N SER A 180 -4.87 -2.89 -1.43
CA SER A 180 -5.21 -2.33 -2.75
C SER A 180 -4.34 -2.94 -3.85
N SER A 181 -3.06 -3.15 -3.56
CA SER A 181 -2.11 -3.86 -4.43
C SER A 181 -2.59 -5.27 -4.75
N ASN A 182 -3.00 -6.04 -3.73
CA ASN A 182 -3.49 -7.41 -3.92
C ASN A 182 -4.85 -7.47 -4.64
N ALA A 183 -5.70 -6.46 -4.43
CA ALA A 183 -6.94 -6.28 -5.19
C ALA A 183 -6.68 -5.89 -6.67
N GLY A 184 -5.48 -5.40 -7.01
CA GLY A 184 -5.16 -4.91 -8.36
C GLY A 184 -5.81 -3.56 -8.66
N LEU A 185 -5.90 -2.69 -7.66
CA LEU A 185 -6.36 -1.31 -7.81
C LEU A 185 -5.18 -0.40 -8.18
N PRO A 186 -5.42 0.68 -8.95
CA PRO A 186 -4.45 1.74 -9.10
C PRO A 186 -4.42 2.61 -7.83
N GLY A 187 -3.22 2.98 -7.37
CA GLY A 187 -2.99 3.83 -6.20
C GLY A 187 -2.01 4.97 -6.49
N LEU A 188 -2.16 6.11 -5.83
CA LEU A 188 -1.24 7.25 -5.86
C LEU A 188 -0.89 7.68 -4.43
N SER A 189 0.39 7.78 -4.10
CA SER A 189 0.83 8.40 -2.84
C SER A 189 1.25 9.85 -3.08
N ILE A 190 0.64 10.79 -2.35
CA ILE A 190 0.97 12.21 -2.41
C ILE A 190 1.44 12.73 -1.04
N PRO A 191 2.51 13.55 -0.98
CA PRO A 191 2.97 14.13 0.27
C PRO A 191 2.02 15.25 0.72
N VAL A 192 1.71 15.28 2.02
CA VAL A 192 0.71 16.23 2.56
C VAL A 192 1.31 17.23 3.54
N CYS A 193 2.32 16.82 4.30
CA CYS A 193 3.04 17.69 5.22
C CYS A 193 4.41 17.13 5.59
N LEU A 194 5.12 17.87 6.44
CA LEU A 194 6.25 17.36 7.21
C LEU A 194 5.84 17.23 8.68
N THR A 195 6.39 16.24 9.37
CA THR A 195 6.39 16.17 10.84
C THR A 195 7.26 17.27 11.45
N PRO A 196 7.21 17.50 12.78
CA PRO A 196 8.14 18.39 13.47
C PRO A 196 9.62 18.07 13.19
N ASP A 197 9.95 16.78 13.04
CA ASP A 197 11.29 16.27 12.71
C ASP A 197 11.61 16.35 11.21
N ARG A 198 10.77 17.04 10.42
CA ARG A 198 10.92 17.26 8.98
C ARG A 198 10.88 15.99 8.13
N LEU A 199 10.22 14.95 8.61
CA LEU A 199 9.96 13.74 7.84
C LEU A 199 8.65 13.89 7.06
N PRO A 200 8.60 13.51 5.76
CA PRO A 200 7.37 13.59 4.98
C PRO A 200 6.30 12.61 5.47
N VAL A 201 5.04 13.06 5.48
CA VAL A 201 3.86 12.20 5.61
C VAL A 201 3.14 12.15 4.26
N GLY A 202 2.78 10.94 3.82
CA GLY A 202 2.04 10.68 2.59
C GLY A 202 0.61 10.22 2.84
N MET A 203 -0.30 10.60 1.95
CA MET A 203 -1.64 10.02 1.85
C MET A 203 -1.76 9.29 0.51
N GLU A 204 -2.29 8.08 0.55
CA GLU A 204 -2.60 7.27 -0.62
C GLU A 204 -4.03 7.48 -1.08
N ILE A 205 -4.19 7.52 -2.40
CA ILE A 205 -5.45 7.65 -3.11
C ILE A 205 -5.63 6.43 -3.99
N ASP A 206 -6.60 5.58 -3.66
CA ASP A 206 -6.93 4.42 -4.49
C ASP A 206 -8.10 4.73 -5.42
N GLY A 207 -7.96 4.30 -6.67
CA GLY A 207 -9.02 4.28 -7.67
C GLY A 207 -9.63 2.89 -7.84
N LEU A 208 -10.65 2.79 -8.70
CA LEU A 208 -11.17 1.49 -9.11
C LEU A 208 -10.25 0.88 -10.19
N ALA A 209 -10.17 -0.44 -10.29
CA ALA A 209 -9.41 -1.11 -11.35
C ALA A 209 -9.79 -0.57 -12.75
N GLY A 210 -8.78 -0.18 -13.52
CA GLY A 210 -8.94 0.42 -14.86
C GLY A 210 -9.29 1.91 -14.88
N SER A 211 -9.23 2.61 -13.75
CA SER A 211 -9.54 4.04 -13.65
C SER A 211 -8.30 4.96 -13.58
N ASP A 212 -7.13 4.50 -14.01
CA ASP A 212 -5.83 5.16 -13.87
C ASP A 212 -5.85 6.63 -14.31
N GLN A 213 -6.41 6.90 -15.50
CA GLN A 213 -6.50 8.26 -16.02
C GLN A 213 -7.38 9.16 -15.12
N ARG A 214 -8.50 8.62 -14.61
CA ARG A 214 -9.36 9.36 -13.68
C ARG A 214 -8.65 9.58 -12.34
N LEU A 215 -7.96 8.56 -11.84
CA LEU A 215 -7.21 8.63 -10.58
C LEU A 215 -6.11 9.69 -10.65
N LEU A 216 -5.36 9.76 -11.75
CA LEU A 216 -4.36 10.81 -11.98
C LEU A 216 -4.96 12.23 -11.97
N ALA A 217 -6.15 12.42 -12.55
CA ALA A 217 -6.83 13.71 -12.48
C ALA A 217 -7.31 14.05 -11.06
N ILE A 218 -7.78 13.05 -10.29
CA ILE A 218 -8.15 13.22 -8.89
C ILE A 218 -6.91 13.59 -8.08
N GLY A 219 -5.81 12.84 -8.22
CA GLY A 219 -4.55 13.09 -7.55
C GLY A 219 -4.02 14.49 -7.79
N GLY A 220 -4.01 14.95 -9.05
CA GLY A 220 -3.60 16.32 -9.39
C GLY A 220 -4.49 17.39 -8.74
N ALA A 221 -5.81 17.20 -8.73
CA ALA A 221 -6.73 18.14 -8.09
C ALA A 221 -6.54 18.18 -6.56
N LEU A 222 -6.33 17.02 -5.92
CA LEU A 222 -6.07 16.93 -4.48
C LEU A 222 -4.71 17.53 -4.12
N GLU A 223 -3.64 17.22 -4.86
CA GLU A 223 -2.30 17.79 -4.67
C GLU A 223 -2.30 19.32 -4.79
N GLU A 224 -3.03 19.85 -5.79
CA GLU A 224 -3.21 21.30 -5.94
C GLU A 224 -3.94 21.91 -4.74
N ALA A 225 -5.01 21.27 -4.25
CA ALA A 225 -5.75 21.74 -3.09
C ALA A 225 -4.97 21.66 -1.78
N ILE A 226 -4.14 20.64 -1.61
CA ILE A 226 -3.28 20.47 -0.44
C ILE A 226 -2.19 21.54 -0.45
N GLY A 227 -1.61 21.81 -1.62
CA GLY A 227 -0.66 22.91 -1.77
C GLY A 227 0.70 22.66 -1.13
N PHE A 228 1.05 21.41 -0.84
CA PHE A 228 2.37 21.05 -0.32
C PHE A 228 3.43 21.25 -1.41
N ARG A 229 4.50 22.00 -1.11
CA ARG A 229 5.55 22.40 -2.08
C ARG A 229 6.98 22.25 -1.55
N TYR A 230 7.15 21.61 -0.39
CA TYR A 230 8.47 21.44 0.20
C TYR A 230 9.38 20.66 -0.76
N ARG A 231 10.62 21.11 -0.89
CA ARG A 231 11.68 20.42 -1.62
C ARG A 231 12.76 20.02 -0.61
N PRO A 232 13.11 18.73 -0.51
CA PRO A 232 14.21 18.32 0.34
C PRO A 232 15.51 18.99 -0.14
N GLY A 233 16.37 19.37 0.81
CA GLY A 233 17.74 19.71 0.47
C GLY A 233 18.44 18.46 -0.06
N LEU A 234 19.34 18.62 -1.03
CA LEU A 234 20.25 17.54 -1.38
C LEU A 234 21.17 17.29 -0.17
N PRO A 235 21.43 16.02 0.22
CA PRO A 235 22.47 15.75 1.20
C PRO A 235 23.80 16.31 0.67
N ASN A 236 24.52 17.05 1.51
CA ASN A 236 25.89 17.49 1.21
C ASN A 236 26.82 16.29 1.09
#